data_AF-A0A520K8S2-F1
#
_entry.id   AF-A0A520K8S2-F1
#
_cell.length_a   1.000
_cell.length_b   1.000
_cell.length_c   1.000
_cell.angle_alpha   90.00
_cell.angle_beta   90.00
_cell.angle_gamma   90.00
#
_symmetry.space_group_name_H-M   'P 1'
#
loop_
_entity.id
_entity.type
_entity.pdbx_description
1 polymer ?
#
loop_
_entity_poly.entity_id
_entity_poly.type
_entity_poly.pdbx_seq_one_letter_code
_entity_poly.pdbx_strand_id
1 'polypeptide(L)'
;MDIRRLRCFIPVGGEAKRLKPLTYDIAKPCVRFLNRPLIEFAMATLAEQGVRNFIFGERGYTNYTNLFDQYGEGIGFSAKYRIEPR
;
A
#
# COMPACT_ATOMS: atom_id res chain seq x y z
N MET A 1 -11.38 -15.48 16.11
CA MET A 1 -10.94 -14.07 16.08
C MET A 1 -11.50 -13.45 14.80
N ASP A 2 -12.19 -12.30 14.89
CA ASP A 2 -12.70 -11.64 13.68
C ASP A 2 -11.54 -10.98 12.93
N ILE A 3 -11.12 -11.60 11.82
CA ILE A 3 -9.99 -11.12 11.00
C ILE A 3 -10.21 -9.70 10.46
N ARG A 4 -11.47 -9.27 10.32
CA ARG A 4 -11.81 -7.91 9.86
C ARG A 4 -11.45 -6.84 10.89
N ARG A 5 -11.24 -7.22 12.16
CA ARG A 5 -10.75 -6.32 13.22
C ARG A 5 -9.24 -6.26 13.33
N LEU A 6 -8.53 -7.12 12.59
CA LEU A 6 -7.06 -7.11 12.57
C LEU A 6 -6.56 -5.84 11.87
N ARG A 7 -5.50 -5.25 12.41
CA ARG A 7 -4.77 -4.13 11.81
C ARG A 7 -3.43 -4.64 11.30
N CYS A 8 -3.23 -4.56 10.00
CA CYS A 8 -1.96 -4.89 9.37
C CYS A 8 -1.11 -3.62 9.26
N PHE A 9 0.08 -3.64 9.85
CA PHE A 9 1.03 -2.55 9.74
C PHE A 9 2.07 -2.87 8.66
N ILE A 10 2.20 -2.02 7.65
CA ILE A 10 3.17 -2.18 6.56
C ILE A 10 4.21 -1.07 6.67
N PRO A 11 5.46 -1.37 7.06
CA PRO A 11 6.51 -0.36 7.17
C PRO A 11 7.02 0.04 5.77
N VAL A 12 6.93 1.33 5.45
CA VAL A 12 7.21 1.89 4.13
C VAL A 12 8.12 3.13 4.14
N GLY A 13 8.66 3.52 5.30
CA GLY A 13 9.46 4.75 5.46
C GLY A 13 10.92 4.73 4.97
N GLY A 14 11.33 3.74 4.17
CA GLY A 14 12.73 3.63 3.69
C GLY A 14 13.01 4.46 2.42
N GLU A 15 14.26 4.94 2.25
CA GLU A 15 14.68 5.70 1.05
C GLU A 15 14.91 4.81 -0.20
N ALA A 16 15.00 3.48 -0.02
CA ALA A 16 15.15 2.53 -1.12
C ALA A 16 16.31 2.82 -2.10
N LYS A 17 17.49 3.22 -1.58
CA LYS A 17 18.69 3.58 -2.38
C LYS A 17 19.10 2.55 -3.43
N ARG A 18 18.86 1.26 -3.18
CA ARG A 18 19.24 0.16 -4.08
C ARG A 18 18.35 0.02 -5.32
N LEU A 19 17.16 0.64 -5.32
CA LEU A 19 16.25 0.64 -6.48
C LEU A 19 16.43 1.87 -7.38
N LYS A 20 17.35 2.79 -7.05
CA LYS A 20 17.64 3.93 -7.92
C LYS A 20 18.09 3.40 -9.31
N PRO A 21 17.61 3.99 -10.41
CA PRO A 21 16.92 5.27 -10.47
C PRO A 21 15.39 5.23 -10.27
N LEU A 22 14.78 4.05 -10.10
CA LEU A 22 13.32 3.91 -10.00
C LEU A 22 12.68 4.58 -8.79
N THR A 23 13.47 5.01 -7.80
CA THR A 23 13.01 5.60 -6.53
C THR A 23 13.59 7.00 -6.30
N TYR A 24 13.98 7.71 -7.36
CA TYR A 24 14.44 9.10 -7.23
C TYR A 24 13.34 10.05 -6.80
N ASP A 25 12.15 9.90 -7.38
CA ASP A 25 11.00 10.80 -7.25
C ASP A 25 9.72 10.07 -6.78
N ILE A 26 9.74 8.74 -6.75
CA ILE A 26 8.62 7.90 -6.32
C ILE A 26 8.99 7.00 -5.13
N ALA A 27 8.04 6.85 -4.20
CA ALA A 27 8.14 5.92 -3.09
C ALA A 27 8.26 4.47 -3.59
N LYS A 28 9.19 3.68 -3.05
CA LYS A 28 9.33 2.24 -3.37
C LYS A 28 8.00 1.46 -3.41
N PRO A 29 7.09 1.56 -2.42
CA PRO A 29 5.82 0.84 -2.48
C PRO A 29 4.93 1.23 -3.68
N CYS A 30 5.10 2.44 -4.21
CA CYS A 30 4.37 2.97 -5.35
C CYS A 30 5.04 2.67 -6.71
N VAL A 31 6.28 2.17 -6.72
CA VAL A 31 6.92 1.66 -7.94
C VAL A 31 6.05 0.55 -8.53
N ARG A 32 5.74 0.66 -9.82
CA ARG A 32 4.90 -0.32 -10.51
C ARG A 32 5.72 -1.56 -10.89
N PHE A 33 5.14 -2.72 -10.62
CA PHE A 33 5.59 -3.99 -11.18
C PHE A 33 4.45 -4.54 -12.02
N LEU A 34 4.67 -4.57 -13.35
CA LEU A 34 3.61 -4.77 -14.34
C LEU A 34 2.52 -3.68 -14.19
N ASN A 35 1.27 -4.09 -13.99
CA ASN A 35 0.09 -3.22 -13.98
C ASN A 35 -0.35 -2.75 -12.60
N ARG A 36 0.46 -2.94 -11.55
CA ARG A 36 0.12 -2.49 -10.19
C ARG A 36 1.35 -2.07 -9.37
N PRO A 37 1.19 -1.20 -8.35
CA PRO A 37 2.25 -0.88 -7.41
C PRO A 37 2.75 -2.09 -6.62
N LEU A 38 4.01 -2.08 -6.20
CA LEU A 38 4.63 -3.18 -5.43
C LEU A 38 3.88 -3.51 -4.14
N ILE A 39 3.42 -2.50 -3.39
CA ILE A 39 2.69 -2.74 -2.13
C ILE A 39 1.34 -3.42 -2.34
N GLU A 40 0.74 -3.24 -3.52
CA GLU A 40 -0.59 -3.75 -3.84
C GLU A 40 -0.63 -5.28 -3.86
N PHE A 41 0.47 -5.95 -4.21
CA PHE A 41 0.55 -7.42 -4.15
C PHE A 41 0.36 -7.95 -2.74
N ALA A 42 1.00 -7.33 -1.75
CA ALA A 42 0.87 -7.72 -0.34
C ALA A 42 -0.52 -7.37 0.20
N MET A 43 -1.01 -6.16 -0.10
CA MET A 43 -2.34 -5.71 0.32
C MET A 43 -3.45 -6.60 -0.25
N ALA A 44 -3.42 -6.90 -1.55
CA ALA A 44 -4.43 -7.75 -2.20
C ALA A 44 -4.45 -9.15 -1.60
N THR A 45 -3.28 -9.78 -1.44
CA THR A 45 -3.16 -11.12 -0.84
C THR A 45 -3.75 -11.16 0.58
N LEU A 46 -3.47 -10.15 1.40
CA LEU A 46 -4.01 -10.06 2.76
C LEU A 46 -5.50 -9.75 2.78
N ALA A 47 -5.97 -8.92 1.85
CA ALA A 47 -7.37 -8.59 1.73
C ALA A 47 -8.21 -9.78 1.27
N GLU A 48 -7.70 -10.62 0.37
CA GLU A 48 -8.32 -11.90 -0.01
C GLU A 48 -8.53 -12.82 1.21
N GLN A 49 -7.63 -12.76 2.19
CA GLN A 49 -7.74 -13.53 3.44
C GLN A 49 -8.67 -12.90 4.49
N GLY A 50 -9.21 -11.70 4.24
CA GLY A 50 -10.16 -11.03 5.13
C GLY A 50 -9.60 -9.86 5.93
N VAL A 51 -8.33 -9.48 5.74
CA VAL A 51 -7.78 -8.26 6.37
C VAL A 51 -8.41 -7.02 5.74
N ARG A 52 -8.84 -6.07 6.57
CA ARG A 52 -9.52 -4.83 6.10
C ARG A 52 -8.81 -3.55 6.52
N ASN A 53 -8.09 -3.57 7.65
CA ASN A 53 -7.44 -2.36 8.17
C ASN A 53 -5.94 -2.42 7.87
N PHE A 54 -5.47 -1.54 7.00
CA PHE A 54 -4.06 -1.38 6.67
C PHE A 54 -3.55 -0.05 7.20
N ILE A 55 -2.38 -0.07 7.82
CA ILE A 55 -1.70 1.12 8.34
C ILE A 55 -0.33 1.18 7.69
N PHE A 56 -0.02 2.29 7.02
CA PHE A 56 1.28 2.52 6.43
C PHE A 56 2.18 3.24 7.42
N GLY A 57 3.26 2.57 7.84
CA GLY A 57 4.33 3.17 8.62
C GLY A 57 5.29 3.92 7.73
N GLU A 58 4.91 5.13 7.33
CA GLU A 58 5.66 5.96 6.38
C GLU A 58 6.55 7.00 7.07
N ARG A 59 7.49 7.56 6.31
CA ARG A 59 8.40 8.62 6.75
C ARG A 59 8.78 9.48 5.56
N GLY A 60 8.52 10.78 5.69
CA GLY A 60 8.97 11.80 4.74
C GLY A 60 7.97 12.09 3.63
N TYR A 61 8.09 13.29 3.06
CA TYR A 61 7.08 13.87 2.17
C TYR A 61 6.73 13.00 0.95
N THR A 62 7.73 12.45 0.25
CA THR A 62 7.50 11.64 -0.96
C THR A 62 6.76 10.34 -0.64
N ASN A 63 7.11 9.67 0.46
CA ASN A 63 6.44 8.43 0.86
C ASN A 63 4.98 8.71 1.22
N TYR A 64 4.73 9.71 2.07
CA TYR A 64 3.39 10.15 2.44
C TYR A 64 2.53 10.46 1.22
N THR A 65 2.97 11.43 0.42
CA THR A 65 2.18 12.01 -0.66
C THR A 65 1.86 10.96 -1.72
N ASN A 66 2.85 10.15 -2.13
CA ASN A 66 2.60 9.11 -3.14
C ASN A 66 1.63 8.03 -2.66
N LEU A 67 1.75 7.58 -1.40
CA LEU A 67 0.84 6.58 -0.86
C LEU A 67 -0.57 7.14 -0.69
N PHE A 68 -0.68 8.40 -0.23
CA PHE A 68 -1.96 9.08 -0.06
C PHE A 68 -2.65 9.33 -1.41
N ASP A 69 -1.93 9.83 -2.42
CA ASP A 69 -2.47 10.05 -3.76
C ASP A 69 -2.93 8.73 -4.42
N GLN A 70 -2.17 7.64 -4.20
CA GLN A 70 -2.46 6.35 -4.81
C GLN A 70 -3.62 5.59 -4.12
N TYR A 71 -3.70 5.66 -2.79
CA TYR A 71 -4.64 4.83 -2.02
C TYR A 71 -5.68 5.61 -1.23
N GLY A 72 -5.38 6.85 -0.81
CA GLY A 72 -6.27 7.68 0.01
C GLY A 72 -6.82 6.91 1.21
N GLU A 73 -8.15 6.91 1.34
CA GLU A 73 -8.87 6.14 2.37
C GLU A 73 -9.04 4.65 2.04
N GLY A 74 -8.55 4.18 0.88
CA GLY A 74 -8.64 2.79 0.44
C GLY A 74 -9.81 2.48 -0.49
N ILE A 75 -10.74 3.43 -0.70
CA ILE A 75 -11.97 3.22 -1.50
C ILE A 75 -11.67 2.68 -2.91
N GLY A 76 -10.69 3.26 -3.60
CA GLY A 76 -10.30 2.82 -4.95
C GLY A 76 -9.71 1.41 -4.97
N PHE A 77 -8.91 1.07 -3.96
CA PHE A 77 -8.38 -0.28 -3.79
C PHE A 77 -9.49 -1.28 -3.47
N SER A 78 -10.38 -0.95 -2.53
CA SER A 78 -11.53 -1.78 -2.16
C SER A 78 -12.43 -2.04 -3.37
N ALA A 79 -12.73 -1.02 -4.18
CA ALA A 79 -13.51 -1.16 -5.41
C ALA A 79 -12.83 -2.05 -6.45
N LYS A 80 -11.52 -1.86 -6.68
CA LYS A 80 -10.72 -2.65 -7.64
C LYS A 80 -10.75 -4.14 -7.32
N TYR A 81 -10.68 -4.49 -6.03
CA TYR A 81 -10.63 -5.87 -5.56
C TYR A 81 -11.98 -6.41 -5.05
N ARG A 82 -13.07 -5.65 -5.21
CA ARG A 82 -14.42 -6.02 -4.74
C ARG A 82 -14.44 -6.39 -3.26
N ILE A 83 -13.70 -5.64 -2.44
CA ILE A 83 -13.61 -5.81 -1.00
C ILE A 83 -14.72 -5.01 -0.34
N GLU A 84 -15.41 -5.66 0.60
CA GLU A 84 -16.44 -5.03 1.43
C GLU A 84 -16.07 -5.17 2.93
N PRO A 85 -16.43 -4.19 3.78
CA PRO A 85 -16.93 -2.85 3.41
C PRO A 85 -15.83 -2.03 2.71
N ARG A 86 -16.23 -1.03 1.92
CA ARG A 86 -15.30 -0.20 1.15
C ARG A 86 -14.61 0.87 1.97
#